data_AF-A0A7J7E789-F1
#
_entry.id   AF-A0A7J7E789-F1
#
_cell.length_a   1.000
_cell.length_b   1.000
_cell.length_c   1.000
_cell.angle_alpha   90.00
_cell.angle_beta   90.00
_cell.angle_gamma   90.00
#
_symmetry.space_group_name_H-M   'P 1'
#
loop_
_entity.id
_entity.type
_entity.pdbx_description
1 polymer ?
#
loop_
_entity_poly.entity_id
_entity_poly.type
_entity_poly.pdbx_seq_one_letter_code
_entity_poly.pdbx_strand_id
1 'polypeptide(L)'
;MSRTQQVCIARVVQVSSYVLLLLDLRKQARQLENELDLKLVSFSKLCTSYSHSSARDGRRDSSDTTPLLNGSSQDRMFETMAIEIEQLLARLTGVNDKMAEYTNSAGVPSLNAALMHTLQRHRDILQDYTHEFHKTKANFMAIRERENLLGSVRKDIESYKSGSGVNNRRTELFLKEHDHLRNKSIALILLSTTLRSSDRRDNKHCYGNKRKYDFTERNVEVDSEQNEHFGQYPF
;
A
#
# COMPACT_ATOMS: atom_id res chain seq x y z
N MET A 1 -56.23 -22.45 52.77
CA MET A 1 -54.80 -22.10 52.60
C MET A 1 -54.50 -20.89 53.49
N SER A 2 -53.44 -20.91 54.30
CA SER A 2 -53.11 -19.76 55.17
C SER A 2 -52.43 -18.63 54.36
N ARG A 3 -52.51 -17.37 54.83
CA ARG A 3 -51.80 -16.24 54.21
C ARG A 3 -50.30 -16.53 54.05
N THR A 4 -49.69 -17.20 55.03
CA THR A 4 -48.28 -17.63 54.98
C THR A 4 -48.03 -18.64 53.87
N GLN A 5 -48.91 -19.64 53.69
CA GLN A 5 -48.79 -20.59 52.57
C GLN A 5 -48.89 -19.88 51.21
N GLN A 6 -49.78 -18.90 51.09
CA GLN A 6 -49.95 -18.12 49.86
C GLN A 6 -48.70 -17.30 49.51
N VAL A 7 -48.06 -16.66 50.50
CA VAL A 7 -46.80 -15.92 50.31
C VAL A 7 -45.64 -16.86 49.95
N CYS A 8 -45.55 -18.03 50.58
CA CYS A 8 -44.53 -19.03 50.25
C CYS A 8 -44.68 -19.54 48.82
N ILE A 9 -45.90 -19.89 48.40
CA ILE A 9 -46.17 -20.36 47.03
C ILE A 9 -45.85 -19.25 46.01
N ALA A 10 -46.27 -18.00 46.26
CA ALA A 10 -45.96 -16.87 45.39
C ALA A 10 -44.44 -16.68 45.23
N ARG A 11 -43.67 -16.77 46.32
CA ARG A 11 -42.20 -16.70 46.26
C ARG A 11 -41.58 -17.85 45.47
N VAL A 12 -42.05 -19.08 45.64
CA VAL A 12 -41.52 -20.24 44.91
C VAL A 12 -41.81 -20.14 43.41
N VAL A 13 -43.04 -19.76 43.03
CA VAL A 13 -43.41 -19.54 41.62
C VAL A 13 -42.58 -18.42 41.01
N GLN A 14 -42.38 -17.32 41.75
CA GLN A 14 -41.58 -16.20 41.32
C GLN A 14 -40.11 -16.61 41.11
N VAL A 15 -39.49 -17.30 42.07
CA VAL A 15 -38.12 -17.82 41.95
C VAL A 15 -37.98 -18.78 40.77
N SER A 16 -38.95 -19.69 40.57
CA SER A 16 -38.96 -20.61 39.42
C SER A 16 -39.03 -19.86 38.09
N SER A 17 -39.90 -18.84 38.00
CA SER A 17 -40.01 -17.98 36.82
C SER A 17 -38.71 -17.21 36.53
N TYR A 18 -38.03 -16.69 37.56
CA TYR A 18 -36.74 -16.01 37.41
C TYR A 18 -35.65 -16.96 36.90
N VAL A 19 -35.58 -18.19 37.41
CA VAL A 19 -34.58 -19.18 36.98
C VAL A 19 -34.76 -19.56 35.50
N LEU A 20 -36.01 -19.76 35.05
CA LEU A 20 -36.31 -20.05 33.64
C LEU A 20 -35.90 -18.89 32.73
N LEU A 21 -36.32 -17.67 33.06
CA LEU A 21 -35.98 -16.48 32.29
C LEU A 21 -34.46 -16.26 32.19
N LEU A 22 -33.74 -16.51 33.30
CA LEU A 22 -32.29 -16.41 33.32
C LEU A 22 -31.62 -17.41 32.36
N LEU A 23 -32.10 -18.65 32.34
CA LEU A 23 -31.59 -19.67 31.43
C LEU A 23 -31.83 -19.27 29.97
N ASP A 24 -32.99 -18.68 29.66
CA ASP A 24 -33.32 -18.18 28.33
C ASP A 24 -32.37 -17.06 27.89
N LEU A 25 -32.10 -16.08 28.76
CA LEU A 25 -31.16 -14.99 28.47
C LEU A 25 -29.73 -15.50 28.22
N ARG A 26 -29.27 -16.46 29.01
CA ARG A 26 -27.94 -17.08 28.82
C ARG A 26 -27.85 -17.84 27.51
N LYS A 27 -28.91 -18.56 27.13
CA LYS A 27 -28.99 -19.26 25.85
C LYS A 27 -28.96 -18.26 24.69
N GLN A 28 -29.70 -17.16 24.81
CA GLN A 28 -29.73 -16.09 23.82
C GLN A 28 -28.36 -15.41 23.67
N ALA A 29 -27.67 -15.11 24.77
CA ALA A 29 -26.33 -14.53 24.75
C ALA A 29 -25.36 -15.44 23.97
N ARG A 30 -25.35 -16.75 24.26
CA ARG A 30 -24.51 -17.72 23.54
C ARG A 30 -24.82 -17.84 22.05
N GLN A 31 -26.09 -17.71 21.67
CA GLN A 31 -26.47 -17.70 20.26
C GLN A 31 -25.91 -16.47 19.54
N LEU A 32 -26.03 -15.29 20.16
CA LEU A 32 -25.48 -14.04 19.62
C LEU A 32 -23.96 -14.05 19.56
N GLU A 33 -23.28 -14.62 20.56
CA GLU A 33 -21.82 -14.82 20.59
C GLU A 33 -21.36 -15.68 19.41
N ASN A 34 -22.02 -16.81 19.15
CA ASN A 34 -21.70 -17.69 18.03
C ASN A 34 -21.91 -16.99 16.67
N GLU A 35 -22.99 -16.22 16.54
CA GLU A 35 -23.26 -15.44 15.32
C GLU A 35 -22.21 -14.34 15.11
N LEU A 36 -21.79 -13.67 16.20
CA LEU A 36 -20.71 -12.69 16.20
C LEU A 36 -19.39 -13.30 15.75
N ASP A 37 -19.00 -14.46 16.28
CA ASP A 37 -17.76 -15.14 15.92
C ASP A 37 -17.70 -15.44 14.41
N LEU A 38 -18.77 -16.05 13.87
CA LEU A 38 -18.87 -16.35 12.44
C LEU A 38 -18.78 -15.10 11.55
N LYS A 39 -19.45 -14.01 11.96
CA LYS A 39 -19.44 -12.74 11.22
C LYS A 39 -18.08 -12.05 11.31
N LEU A 40 -17.43 -12.03 12.48
CA LEU A 40 -16.10 -11.46 12.66
C LEU A 40 -15.04 -12.20 11.85
N VAL A 41 -15.09 -13.53 11.81
CA VAL A 41 -14.20 -14.33 10.96
C VAL A 41 -14.38 -13.97 9.49
N SER A 42 -15.63 -13.86 9.03
CA SER A 42 -15.94 -13.51 7.63
C SER A 42 -15.52 -12.07 7.30
N PHE A 43 -15.72 -11.14 8.22
CA PHE A 43 -15.33 -9.74 8.11
C PHE A 43 -13.81 -9.58 8.02
N SER A 44 -13.05 -10.28 8.86
CA SER A 44 -11.59 -10.30 8.82
C SER A 44 -11.04 -10.88 7.51
N LYS A 45 -11.65 -11.94 6.97
CA LYS A 45 -11.30 -12.50 5.65
C LYS A 45 -11.47 -11.50 4.52
N LEU A 46 -12.52 -10.69 4.56
CA LEU A 46 -12.73 -9.65 3.54
C LEU A 46 -11.71 -8.52 3.64
N CYS A 47 -11.35 -8.13 4.87
CA CYS A 47 -10.31 -7.13 5.12
C CYS A 47 -8.93 -7.58 4.58
N THR A 48 -8.53 -8.82 4.87
CA THR A 48 -7.27 -9.37 4.37
C THR A 48 -7.30 -9.58 2.86
N SER A 49 -8.41 -10.08 2.30
CA SER A 49 -8.57 -10.23 0.85
C SER A 49 -8.46 -8.89 0.11
N TYR A 50 -9.03 -7.81 0.67
CA TYR A 50 -8.91 -6.45 0.12
C TYR A 50 -7.46 -5.98 0.06
N SER A 51 -6.65 -6.26 1.09
CA SER A 51 -5.22 -5.95 1.10
C SER A 51 -4.44 -6.69 0.00
N HIS A 52 -4.79 -7.96 -0.25
CA HIS A 52 -4.08 -8.79 -1.23
C HIS A 52 -4.38 -8.40 -2.69
N SER A 53 -5.59 -7.92 -2.99
CA SER A 53 -5.93 -7.37 -4.31
C SER A 53 -5.08 -6.16 -4.66
N SER A 54 -4.88 -5.25 -3.70
CA SER A 54 -4.08 -4.03 -3.89
C SER A 54 -2.59 -4.29 -4.13
N ALA A 55 -2.03 -5.34 -3.53
CA ALA A 55 -0.62 -5.69 -3.70
C ALA A 55 -0.27 -6.27 -5.09
N ARG A 56 -1.24 -6.85 -5.81
CA ARG A 56 -1.02 -7.48 -7.12
C ARG A 56 -1.08 -6.52 -8.30
N ASP A 57 -1.62 -5.31 -8.13
CA ASP A 57 -1.76 -4.31 -9.20
C ASP A 57 -0.45 -3.53 -9.51
N GLY A 58 0.70 -4.13 -9.21
CA GLY A 58 2.02 -3.63 -9.60
C GLY A 58 2.60 -4.29 -10.85
N ARG A 59 1.93 -5.30 -11.43
CA ARG A 59 2.43 -6.08 -12.59
C ARG A 59 1.32 -6.50 -13.57
N ARG A 60 0.41 -5.61 -13.95
CA ARG A 60 -0.48 -5.89 -15.10
C ARG A 60 -0.11 -4.99 -16.27
N ASP A 61 0.65 -5.59 -17.17
CA ASP A 61 0.87 -5.14 -18.53
C ASP A 61 -0.47 -5.10 -19.27
N SER A 62 -0.67 -4.01 -20.01
CA SER A 62 -1.65 -3.75 -21.06
C SER A 62 -2.59 -4.90 -21.45
N SER A 63 -3.86 -4.85 -21.04
CA SER A 63 -5.05 -5.12 -21.87
C SER A 63 -6.33 -5.03 -21.02
N ASP A 64 -7.30 -4.24 -21.49
CA ASP A 64 -8.73 -4.31 -21.22
C ASP A 64 -9.25 -3.94 -19.82
N THR A 65 -9.93 -2.78 -19.81
CA THR A 65 -11.13 -2.45 -19.01
C THR A 65 -11.53 -3.51 -17.97
N THR A 66 -11.00 -3.40 -16.77
CA THR A 66 -11.56 -4.07 -15.59
C THR A 66 -11.90 -3.00 -14.55
N PRO A 67 -13.13 -3.01 -14.01
CA PRO A 67 -13.77 -1.78 -13.59
C PRO A 67 -13.29 -1.38 -12.19
N LEU A 68 -13.03 -0.09 -12.02
CA LEU A 68 -12.95 0.60 -10.71
C LEU A 68 -14.18 0.32 -9.80
N LEU A 69 -15.23 -0.33 -10.34
CA LEU A 69 -16.43 -0.79 -9.64
C LEU A 69 -16.20 -1.99 -8.70
N ASN A 70 -15.11 -2.74 -8.84
CA ASN A 70 -14.86 -3.88 -7.94
C ASN A 70 -14.49 -3.44 -6.51
N GLY A 71 -13.90 -2.24 -6.36
CA GLY A 71 -13.70 -1.61 -5.05
C GLY A 71 -15.03 -1.20 -4.42
N SER A 72 -15.90 -0.52 -5.18
CA SER A 72 -17.18 -0.02 -4.66
C SER A 72 -18.17 -1.12 -4.24
N SER A 73 -18.17 -2.28 -4.91
CA SER A 73 -19.01 -3.41 -4.49
C SER A 73 -18.49 -4.05 -3.20
N GLN A 74 -17.18 -4.24 -3.08
CA GLN A 74 -16.54 -4.78 -1.88
C GLN A 74 -16.66 -3.82 -0.68
N ASP A 75 -16.56 -2.51 -0.91
CA ASP A 75 -16.80 -1.46 0.09
C ASP A 75 -18.23 -1.53 0.65
N ARG A 76 -19.23 -1.69 -0.23
CA ARG A 76 -20.64 -1.84 0.20
C ARG A 76 -20.87 -3.11 1.00
N MET A 77 -20.25 -4.23 0.61
CA MET A 77 -20.35 -5.47 1.38
C MET A 77 -19.71 -5.31 2.76
N PHE A 78 -18.55 -4.65 2.82
CA PHE A 78 -17.86 -4.37 4.08
C PHE A 78 -18.72 -3.52 5.01
N GLU A 79 -19.29 -2.42 4.50
CA GLU A 79 -20.17 -1.54 5.27
C GLU A 79 -21.41 -2.30 5.78
N THR A 80 -22.01 -3.14 4.94
CA THR A 80 -23.18 -3.95 5.32
C THR A 80 -22.84 -4.91 6.47
N MET A 81 -21.73 -5.65 6.37
CA MET A 81 -21.30 -6.53 7.46
C MET A 81 -20.88 -5.78 8.72
N ALA A 82 -20.29 -4.59 8.58
CA ALA A 82 -19.97 -3.75 9.74
C ALA A 82 -21.24 -3.38 10.50
N ILE A 83 -22.28 -2.94 9.80
CA ILE A 83 -23.58 -2.62 10.41
C ILE A 83 -24.22 -3.85 11.06
N GLU A 84 -24.18 -5.01 10.40
CA GLU A 84 -24.71 -6.26 10.98
C GLU A 84 -23.99 -6.65 12.27
N ILE A 85 -22.66 -6.52 12.32
CA ILE A 85 -21.86 -6.78 13.52
C ILE A 85 -22.20 -5.78 14.62
N GLU A 86 -22.32 -4.49 14.29
CA GLU A 86 -22.73 -3.45 15.26
C GLU A 86 -24.12 -3.74 15.85
N GLN A 87 -25.07 -4.18 15.02
CA GLN A 87 -26.39 -4.61 15.49
C GLN A 87 -26.32 -5.84 16.38
N LEU A 88 -25.46 -6.82 16.07
CA LEU A 88 -25.24 -7.98 16.91
C LEU A 88 -24.64 -7.62 18.27
N LEU A 89 -23.62 -6.74 18.28
CA LEU A 89 -23.01 -6.22 19.51
C LEU A 89 -24.04 -5.47 20.36
N ALA A 90 -24.87 -4.63 19.75
CA ALA A 90 -25.95 -3.91 20.45
C ALA A 90 -26.98 -4.87 21.04
N ARG A 91 -27.39 -5.91 20.31
CA ARG A 91 -28.30 -6.95 20.82
C ARG A 91 -27.69 -7.72 21.99
N LEU A 92 -26.43 -8.14 21.90
CA LEU A 92 -25.74 -8.86 22.98
C LEU A 92 -25.57 -7.97 24.22
N THR A 93 -25.27 -6.69 24.03
CA THR A 93 -25.25 -5.68 25.10
C THR A 93 -26.60 -5.63 25.81
N GLY A 94 -27.70 -5.50 25.07
CA GLY A 94 -29.05 -5.46 25.66
C GLY A 94 -29.44 -6.75 26.39
N VAL A 95 -28.96 -7.92 25.94
CA VAL A 95 -29.17 -9.19 26.67
C VAL A 95 -28.35 -9.24 27.97
N ASN A 96 -27.11 -8.75 27.94
CA ASN A 96 -26.24 -8.65 29.12
C ASN A 96 -26.79 -7.66 30.15
N ASP A 97 -27.35 -6.53 29.71
CA ASP A 97 -27.97 -5.55 30.59
C ASP A 97 -29.22 -6.11 31.26
N LYS A 98 -30.07 -6.83 30.51
CA LYS A 98 -31.20 -7.57 31.09
C LYS A 98 -30.73 -8.57 32.13
N MET A 99 -29.70 -9.37 31.82
CA MET A 99 -29.13 -10.30 32.82
C MET A 99 -28.67 -9.56 34.08
N ALA A 100 -28.02 -8.39 33.94
CA ALA A 100 -27.58 -7.55 35.06
C ALA A 100 -28.73 -7.03 35.93
N GLU A 101 -29.84 -6.61 35.32
CA GLU A 101 -31.03 -6.18 36.06
C GLU A 101 -31.57 -7.31 36.96
N TYR A 102 -31.57 -8.54 36.44
CA TYR A 102 -31.99 -9.73 37.20
C TYR A 102 -31.00 -10.13 38.29
N THR A 103 -29.69 -9.95 38.10
CA THR A 103 -28.71 -10.23 39.16
C THR A 103 -28.91 -9.34 40.37
N ASN A 104 -29.26 -8.07 40.14
CA ASN A 104 -29.48 -7.08 41.21
C ASN A 104 -30.85 -7.24 41.89
N SER A 105 -31.84 -7.78 41.19
CA SER A 105 -33.22 -7.96 41.71
C SER A 105 -33.43 -9.27 42.49
N ALA A 106 -32.53 -10.25 42.34
CA ALA A 106 -32.67 -11.57 42.96
C ALA A 106 -32.19 -11.57 44.43
N GLY A 107 -33.14 -11.53 45.37
CA GLY A 107 -32.90 -11.65 46.82
C GLY A 107 -32.44 -13.04 47.31
N VAL A 108 -31.80 -13.85 46.46
CA VAL A 108 -31.29 -15.18 46.79
C VAL A 108 -29.75 -15.18 46.69
N PRO A 109 -29.01 -15.16 47.82
CA PRO A 109 -27.57 -14.92 47.83
C PRO A 109 -26.72 -15.98 47.10
N SER A 110 -27.07 -17.27 47.19
CA SER A 110 -26.26 -18.35 46.61
C SER A 110 -26.35 -18.42 45.08
N LEU A 111 -27.54 -18.12 44.52
CA LEU A 111 -27.75 -18.04 43.08
C LEU A 111 -27.01 -16.84 42.48
N ASN A 112 -26.83 -15.79 43.27
CA ASN A 112 -26.26 -14.52 42.84
C ASN A 112 -24.76 -14.63 42.50
N ALA A 113 -23.98 -15.41 43.24
CA ALA A 113 -22.53 -15.54 42.99
C ALA A 113 -22.20 -16.21 41.64
N ALA A 114 -22.79 -17.37 41.35
CA ALA A 114 -22.57 -18.07 40.07
C ALA A 114 -23.10 -17.27 38.87
N LEU A 115 -24.18 -16.52 39.10
CA LEU A 115 -24.78 -15.63 38.12
C LEU A 115 -23.90 -14.41 37.84
N MET A 116 -23.37 -13.75 38.86
CA MET A 116 -22.43 -12.63 38.73
C MET A 116 -21.19 -13.04 37.92
N HIS A 117 -20.61 -14.21 38.21
CA HIS A 117 -19.48 -14.73 37.44
C HIS A 117 -19.85 -14.98 35.97
N THR A 118 -21.03 -15.57 35.72
CA THR A 118 -21.50 -15.81 34.35
C THR A 118 -21.72 -14.51 33.58
N LEU A 119 -22.37 -13.52 34.20
CA LEU A 119 -22.59 -12.21 33.60
C LEU A 119 -21.26 -11.50 33.32
N GLN A 120 -20.32 -11.56 34.26
CA GLN A 120 -18.99 -11.00 34.07
C GLN A 120 -18.31 -11.61 32.84
N ARG A 121 -18.36 -12.95 32.72
CA ARG A 121 -17.82 -13.63 31.54
C ARG A 121 -18.45 -13.16 30.23
N HIS A 122 -19.78 -13.00 30.18
CA HIS A 122 -20.46 -12.48 28.99
C HIS A 122 -20.08 -11.03 28.67
N ARG A 123 -19.78 -10.19 29.68
CA ARG A 123 -19.27 -8.84 29.49
C ARG A 123 -17.85 -8.84 28.94
N ASP A 124 -16.98 -9.68 29.48
CA ASP A 124 -15.60 -9.80 29.01
C ASP A 124 -15.58 -10.28 27.54
N ILE A 125 -16.38 -11.30 27.20
CA ILE A 125 -16.53 -11.80 25.82
C ILE A 125 -17.05 -10.70 24.88
N LEU A 126 -18.08 -9.94 25.29
CA LEU A 126 -18.60 -8.83 24.51
C LEU A 126 -17.53 -7.77 24.25
N GLN A 127 -16.71 -7.47 25.26
CA GLN A 127 -15.61 -6.50 25.13
C GLN A 127 -14.55 -7.00 24.16
N ASP A 128 -14.17 -8.28 24.22
CA ASP A 128 -13.21 -8.90 23.31
C ASP A 128 -13.72 -8.80 21.85
N TYR A 129 -14.99 -9.16 21.60
CA TYR A 129 -15.59 -9.05 20.27
C TYR A 129 -15.66 -7.61 19.77
N THR A 130 -16.00 -6.67 20.66
CA THR A 130 -16.03 -5.25 20.34
C THR A 130 -14.64 -4.76 19.95
N HIS A 131 -13.60 -5.16 20.69
CA HIS A 131 -12.23 -4.77 20.39
C HIS A 131 -11.76 -5.33 19.04
N GLU A 132 -11.96 -6.63 18.80
CA GLU A 132 -11.56 -7.27 17.54
C GLU A 132 -12.31 -6.70 16.32
N PHE A 133 -13.60 -6.34 16.48
CA PHE A 133 -14.36 -5.64 15.45
C PHE A 133 -13.71 -4.30 15.08
N HIS A 134 -13.47 -3.44 16.07
CA HIS A 134 -12.91 -2.11 15.85
C HIS A 134 -11.49 -2.17 15.27
N LYS A 135 -10.67 -3.11 15.76
CA LYS A 135 -9.32 -3.37 15.24
C LYS A 135 -9.36 -3.74 13.75
N THR A 136 -10.25 -4.67 13.37
CA THR A 136 -10.40 -5.08 11.97
C THR A 136 -10.97 -3.94 11.11
N LYS A 137 -11.94 -3.18 11.63
CA LYS A 137 -12.54 -2.02 10.96
C LYS A 137 -11.51 -0.91 10.70
N ALA A 138 -10.70 -0.59 11.71
CA ALA A 138 -9.63 0.39 11.59
C ALA A 138 -8.56 -0.04 10.58
N ASN A 139 -8.19 -1.33 10.59
CA ASN A 139 -7.27 -1.90 9.61
C ASN A 139 -7.78 -1.70 8.17
N PHE A 140 -9.04 -2.04 7.91
CA PHE A 140 -9.67 -1.85 6.60
C PHE A 140 -9.66 -0.37 6.18
N MET A 141 -10.05 0.54 7.08
CA MET A 141 -10.05 1.97 6.77
C MET A 141 -8.66 2.48 6.40
N ALA A 142 -7.62 2.03 7.10
CA ALA A 142 -6.23 2.40 6.79
C ALA A 142 -5.78 1.88 5.42
N ILE A 143 -6.17 0.66 5.04
CA ILE A 143 -5.87 0.10 3.72
C ILE A 143 -6.61 0.88 2.63
N ARG A 144 -7.90 1.16 2.84
CA ARG A 144 -8.70 1.96 1.89
C ARG A 144 -8.15 3.37 1.70
N GLU A 145 -7.75 4.03 2.79
CA GLU A 145 -7.12 5.36 2.73
C GLU A 145 -5.82 5.32 1.94
N ARG A 146 -4.97 4.30 2.18
CA ARG A 146 -3.75 4.07 1.37
C ARG A 146 -4.08 3.91 -0.11
N GLU A 147 -5.10 3.13 -0.45
CA GLU A 147 -5.52 2.94 -1.85
C GLU A 147 -6.04 4.23 -2.49
N ASN A 148 -6.80 5.05 -1.76
CA ASN A 148 -7.26 6.34 -2.25
C ASN A 148 -6.09 7.28 -2.57
N LEU A 149 -5.08 7.30 -1.71
CA LEU A 149 -3.86 8.09 -1.92
C LEU A 149 -3.05 7.57 -3.13
N LEU A 150 -2.85 6.25 -3.22
CA LEU A 150 -2.12 5.63 -4.33
C LEU A 150 -2.86 5.75 -5.67
N GLY A 151 -4.19 5.68 -5.66
CA GLY A 151 -5.03 5.87 -6.84
C GLY A 151 -4.91 7.27 -7.42
N SER A 152 -4.88 8.30 -6.55
CA SER A 152 -4.63 9.69 -6.99
C SER A 152 -3.26 9.82 -7.63
N VAL A 153 -2.20 9.32 -6.98
CA VAL A 153 -0.83 9.39 -7.50
C VAL A 153 -0.71 8.65 -8.85
N ARG A 154 -1.32 7.48 -9.00
CA ARG A 154 -1.33 6.75 -10.29
C ARG A 154 -1.98 7.57 -11.39
N LYS A 155 -3.12 8.21 -11.10
CA LYS A 155 -3.81 9.09 -12.06
C LYS A 155 -2.99 10.32 -12.42
N ASP A 156 -2.28 10.92 -11.47
CA ASP A 156 -1.41 12.06 -11.70
C ASP A 156 -0.19 11.66 -12.55
N ILE A 157 0.42 10.51 -12.26
CA ILE A 157 1.52 9.93 -13.06
C ILE A 157 1.06 9.61 -14.48
N GLU A 158 -0.11 8.99 -14.64
CA GLU A 158 -0.68 8.67 -15.95
C GLU A 158 -1.01 9.96 -16.72
N SER A 159 -1.54 10.98 -16.05
CA SER A 159 -1.81 12.29 -16.65
C SER A 159 -0.52 12.98 -17.08
N TYR A 160 0.53 12.91 -16.28
CA TYR A 160 1.85 13.42 -16.63
C TYR A 160 2.47 12.66 -17.81
N LYS A 161 2.40 11.33 -17.80
CA LYS A 161 2.93 10.48 -18.89
C LYS A 161 2.15 10.69 -20.20
N SER A 162 0.83 10.82 -20.12
CA SER A 162 -0.05 11.05 -21.27
C SER A 162 0.07 12.49 -21.81
N GLY A 163 0.19 13.48 -20.93
CA GLY A 163 0.48 14.87 -21.30
C GLY A 163 1.91 15.08 -21.83
N SER A 164 2.87 14.25 -21.39
CA SER A 164 4.22 14.20 -21.92
C SER A 164 4.26 13.70 -23.37
N GLY A 165 3.27 12.98 -23.88
CA GLY A 165 3.23 12.57 -25.29
C GLY A 165 3.29 13.72 -26.30
N VAL A 166 2.75 14.90 -25.95
CA VAL A 166 2.75 16.08 -26.84
C VAL A 166 4.02 16.91 -26.69
N ASN A 167 4.51 17.08 -25.45
CA ASN A 167 5.71 17.86 -25.15
C ASN A 167 7.00 17.06 -25.43
N ASN A 168 7.01 15.75 -25.17
CA ASN A 168 8.13 14.86 -25.43
C ASN A 168 8.32 14.63 -26.93
N ARG A 169 7.26 14.59 -27.73
CA ARG A 169 7.40 14.55 -29.20
C ARG A 169 8.11 15.80 -29.72
N ARG A 170 7.83 16.96 -29.14
CA ARG A 170 8.51 18.22 -29.46
C ARG A 170 9.97 18.21 -29.02
N THR A 171 10.24 17.74 -27.80
CA THR A 171 11.61 17.61 -27.25
C THR A 171 12.44 16.60 -28.03
N GLU A 172 11.88 15.45 -28.41
CA GLU A 172 12.54 14.43 -29.22
C GLU A 172 12.86 14.93 -30.63
N LEU A 173 11.98 15.75 -31.22
CA LEU A 173 12.28 16.42 -32.49
C LEU A 173 13.48 17.38 -32.36
N PHE A 174 13.54 18.19 -31.29
CA PHE A 174 14.67 19.07 -31.05
C PHE A 174 15.98 18.31 -30.78
N LEU A 175 15.93 17.20 -30.03
CA LEU A 175 17.09 16.35 -29.79
C LEU A 175 17.62 15.73 -31.10
N LYS A 176 16.72 15.25 -31.95
CA LYS A 176 17.08 14.67 -33.26
C LYS A 176 17.70 15.70 -34.21
N GLU A 177 17.15 16.92 -34.25
CA GLU A 177 17.73 18.05 -34.99
C GLU A 177 19.15 18.38 -34.48
N HIS A 178 19.33 18.43 -33.15
CA HIS A 178 20.64 18.73 -32.56
C HIS A 178 21.70 17.67 -32.92
N ASP A 179 21.34 16.38 -32.89
CA ASP A 179 22.25 15.31 -33.34
C ASP A 179 22.57 15.41 -34.83
N HIS A 180 21.60 15.77 -35.67
CA HIS A 180 21.84 16.03 -37.09
C HIS A 180 22.81 17.21 -37.31
N LEU A 181 22.66 18.31 -36.57
CA LEU A 181 23.55 19.46 -36.65
C LEU A 181 24.96 19.14 -36.15
N ARG A 182 25.08 18.36 -35.08
CA ARG A 182 26.38 17.92 -34.55
C ARG A 182 27.11 17.01 -35.55
N ASN A 183 26.40 16.05 -36.15
CA ASN A 183 26.97 15.15 -37.15
C ASN A 183 27.41 15.91 -38.42
N LYS A 184 26.59 16.86 -38.90
CA LYS A 184 26.97 17.75 -40.01
C LYS A 184 28.19 18.60 -39.67
N SER A 185 28.25 19.16 -38.46
CA SER A 185 29.40 19.95 -37.98
C SER A 185 30.69 19.14 -37.95
N ILE A 186 30.63 17.91 -37.42
CA ILE A 186 31.79 17.00 -37.40
C ILE A 186 32.25 16.66 -38.83
N ALA A 187 31.32 16.36 -39.74
CA ALA A 187 31.64 16.07 -41.14
C ALA A 187 32.29 17.27 -41.85
N LEU A 188 31.81 18.49 -41.60
CA LEU A 188 32.41 19.72 -42.16
C LEU A 188 33.81 19.97 -41.62
N ILE A 189 34.05 19.73 -40.32
CA ILE A 189 35.39 19.83 -39.73
C ILE A 189 36.33 18.84 -40.43
N LEU A 190 35.93 17.58 -40.59
CA LEU A 190 36.73 16.55 -41.27
C LEU A 190 36.99 16.88 -42.75
N LEU A 191 36.01 17.46 -43.45
CA LEU A 191 36.21 17.91 -44.83
C LEU A 191 37.22 19.07 -44.89
N SER A 192 37.14 20.02 -43.95
CA SER A 192 38.09 21.14 -43.90
C SER A 192 39.52 20.69 -43.57
N THR A 193 39.70 19.70 -42.70
CA THR A 193 41.03 19.16 -42.34
C THR A 193 41.62 18.31 -43.47
N THR A 194 40.79 17.56 -44.20
CA THR A 194 41.22 16.79 -45.37
C THR A 194 41.57 17.70 -46.55
N LEU A 195 40.77 18.73 -46.84
CA LEU A 195 41.10 19.74 -47.86
C LEU A 195 42.39 20.50 -47.52
N ARG A 196 42.56 20.94 -46.27
CA ARG A 196 43.80 21.58 -45.79
C ARG A 196 45.03 20.66 -45.87
N SER A 197 44.83 19.35 -45.77
CA SER A 197 45.89 18.34 -45.94
C SER A 197 46.21 18.05 -47.40
N SER A 198 45.26 18.19 -48.32
CA SER A 198 45.50 18.12 -49.77
C SER A 198 46.23 19.36 -50.29
N ASP A 199 45.87 20.55 -49.83
CA ASP A 199 46.56 21.82 -50.16
C ASP A 199 48.06 21.80 -49.75
N ARG A 200 48.37 21.16 -48.60
CA ARG A 200 49.76 20.92 -48.18
C ARG A 200 50.51 19.84 -48.96
N ARG A 201 49.81 18.93 -49.66
CA ARG A 201 50.43 17.87 -50.49
C ARG A 201 50.77 18.38 -51.88
N ASP A 202 49.97 19.29 -52.45
CA ASP A 202 50.25 19.89 -53.75
C ASP A 202 51.43 20.87 -53.70
N ASN A 203 51.63 21.55 -52.57
CA ASN A 203 52.74 22.51 -52.40
C ASN A 203 54.13 21.86 -52.23
N LYS A 204 54.21 20.52 -52.08
CA LYS A 204 55.48 19.78 -52.00
C LYS A 204 55.97 19.24 -53.36
N HIS A 205 55.18 19.33 -54.42
CA HIS A 205 55.57 18.80 -55.75
C HIS A 205 56.27 19.82 -56.67
N CYS A 206 56.42 21.09 -56.27
CA CYS A 206 56.95 22.15 -57.15
C CYS A 206 58.36 22.68 -56.84
N TYR A 207 59.15 22.06 -55.96
CA TYR A 207 60.56 22.43 -55.79
C TYR A 207 61.48 21.20 -55.82
N GLY A 208 61.73 20.70 -57.03
CA GLY A 208 62.78 19.74 -57.35
C GLY A 208 63.80 20.32 -58.34
N ASN A 209 65.06 20.37 -57.90
CA ASN A 209 66.32 20.41 -58.66
C ASN A 209 66.84 21.71 -59.34
N LYS A 210 67.86 22.33 -58.71
CA LYS A 210 69.19 22.51 -59.35
C LYS A 210 70.37 22.75 -58.38
N ARG A 211 71.23 21.72 -58.30
CA ARG A 211 72.71 21.69 -58.22
C ARG A 211 73.47 22.38 -57.06
N LYS A 212 74.05 21.51 -56.22
CA LYS A 212 75.47 21.40 -55.73
C LYS A 212 76.41 22.60 -55.91
N TYR A 213 77.11 23.02 -54.85
CA TYR A 213 78.57 22.88 -54.65
C TYR A 213 78.97 23.14 -53.18
N ASP A 214 80.04 22.48 -52.75
CA ASP A 214 80.52 22.20 -51.39
C ASP A 214 80.94 23.39 -50.51
N PHE A 215 80.82 23.20 -49.18
CA PHE A 215 81.92 23.49 -48.26
C PHE A 215 81.91 22.50 -47.07
N THR A 216 83.08 21.93 -46.82
CA THR A 216 83.40 20.78 -45.97
C THR A 216 83.64 21.14 -44.50
N GLU A 217 83.37 20.13 -43.64
CA GLU A 217 83.96 19.87 -42.30
C GLU A 217 83.55 20.79 -41.12
N ARG A 218 83.40 20.32 -39.87
CA ARG A 218 83.62 19.04 -39.19
C ARG A 218 82.88 19.07 -37.83
N ASN A 219 82.23 17.95 -37.49
CA ASN A 219 81.99 17.28 -36.19
C ASN A 219 82.05 18.07 -34.85
N VAL A 220 81.08 17.83 -33.95
CA VAL A 220 81.21 17.00 -32.71
C VAL A 220 79.80 16.81 -32.08
N GLU A 221 79.27 15.59 -32.23
CA GLU A 221 78.69 14.63 -31.26
C GLU A 221 78.05 15.03 -29.90
N VAL A 222 77.11 14.16 -29.48
CA VAL A 222 76.66 13.77 -28.12
C VAL A 222 75.26 14.25 -27.65
N ASP A 223 74.27 13.40 -27.95
CA ASP A 223 73.38 12.65 -27.03
C ASP A 223 72.58 13.31 -25.88
N SER A 224 71.26 13.04 -25.97
CA SER A 224 70.44 12.33 -24.97
C SER A 224 69.74 13.06 -23.82
N GLU A 225 68.51 12.54 -23.60
CA GLU A 225 67.68 12.55 -22.40
C GLU A 225 66.77 13.76 -22.10
N GLN A 226 65.51 13.63 -22.52
CA GLN A 226 64.37 14.07 -21.73
C GLN A 226 63.35 12.93 -21.67
N ASN A 227 63.28 12.27 -20.52
CA ASN A 227 62.17 11.42 -20.12
C ASN A 227 61.80 11.75 -18.67
N GLU A 228 60.56 11.38 -18.30
CA GLU A 228 59.97 11.40 -16.95
C GLU A 228 59.41 12.79 -16.52
N HIS A 229 58.19 12.97 -15.99
CA HIS A 229 57.19 12.03 -15.52
C HIS A 229 55.82 12.74 -15.27
N PHE A 230 54.80 11.91 -15.09
CA PHE A 230 53.37 12.15 -14.93
C PHE A 230 52.93 13.11 -13.82
N GLY A 231 51.89 13.90 -14.11
CA GLY A 231 51.04 14.56 -13.10
C GLY A 231 49.75 13.78 -12.87
N GLN A 232 49.64 13.13 -11.71
CA GLN A 232 48.42 12.51 -11.18
C GLN A 232 47.46 13.58 -10.60
N TYR A 233 46.18 13.41 -10.89
CA TYR A 233 45.06 14.06 -10.18
C TYR A 233 44.65 13.19 -8.98
N PRO A 234 44.25 13.78 -7.85
CA PRO A 234 43.29 13.17 -6.94
C PRO A 234 41.90 13.79 -7.09
N PHE A 235 40.91 12.96 -6.77
CA PHE A 235 39.48 13.25 -6.63
C PHE A 235 39.18 14.38 -5.64
#